data_AF-A0A2N2I1G3-F1
#
_entry.id   AF-A0A2N2I1G3-F1
#
_cell.length_a   1.000
_cell.length_b   1.000
_cell.length_c   1.000
_cell.angle_alpha   90.00
_cell.angle_beta   90.00
_cell.angle_gamma   90.00
#
_symmetry.space_group_name_H-M   'P 1'
#
loop_
_entity.id
_entity.type
_entity.pdbx_description
1 polymer ?
#
loop_
_entity_poly.entity_id
_entity_poly.type
_entity_poly.pdbx_seq_one_letter_code
_entity_poly.pdbx_strand_id
1 'polypeptide(L)'
;MERVYFTEYKGKKLLYIDMSKCSAEEMFAVIANAREIIRNQPEASVFSLTDVTDAWFDPEVIDAMKEFVAGDKPYVVAAAVVGVTGRVMKLFGRRLVLFDTIEQAKEWLADR
;
A
#
# COMPACT_ATOMS: atom_id res chain seq x y z
N MET A 1 -13.80 -8.55 -7.50
CA MET A 1 -12.78 -8.95 -6.50
C MET A 1 -12.58 -7.77 -5.58
N GLU A 2 -12.39 -8.04 -4.28
CA GLU A 2 -12.08 -6.99 -3.31
C GLU A 2 -10.65 -6.51 -3.54
N ARG A 3 -10.44 -5.18 -3.61
CA ARG A 3 -9.12 -4.58 -3.86
C ARG A 3 -8.30 -4.40 -2.58
N VAL A 4 -8.92 -4.44 -1.41
CA VAL A 4 -8.24 -4.29 -0.12
C VAL A 4 -8.64 -5.44 0.78
N TYR A 5 -7.70 -6.30 1.16
CA TYR A 5 -8.02 -7.48 1.96
C TYR A 5 -6.80 -7.99 2.74
N PHE A 6 -7.07 -8.66 3.85
CA PHE A 6 -6.00 -9.37 4.57
C PHE A 6 -5.68 -10.70 3.89
N THR A 7 -4.39 -10.99 3.80
CA THR A 7 -3.83 -12.25 3.36
C THR A 7 -2.77 -12.72 4.36
N GLU A 8 -2.31 -13.95 4.22
CA GLU A 8 -1.25 -14.51 5.06
C GLU A 8 -0.12 -15.03 4.19
N TYR A 9 1.11 -14.75 4.61
CA TYR A 9 2.31 -15.29 3.98
C TYR A 9 3.32 -15.68 5.05
N LYS A 10 3.71 -16.96 5.08
CA LYS A 10 4.63 -17.54 6.08
C LYS A 10 4.25 -17.20 7.53
N GLY A 11 2.95 -17.26 7.87
CA GLY A 11 2.45 -16.94 9.21
C GLY A 11 2.37 -15.45 9.53
N LYS A 12 2.73 -14.55 8.60
CA LYS A 12 2.57 -13.10 8.74
C LYS A 12 1.27 -12.67 8.08
N LYS A 13 0.42 -11.97 8.84
CA LYS A 13 -0.79 -11.32 8.31
C LYS A 13 -0.42 -10.02 7.60
N LEU A 14 -0.78 -9.91 6.32
CA LEU A 14 -0.48 -8.77 5.45
C LEU A 14 -1.79 -8.14 4.98
N LEU A 15 -1.87 -6.81 4.94
CA LEU A 15 -2.91 -6.09 4.22
C LEU A 15 -2.48 -5.89 2.77
N TYR A 16 -3.14 -6.57 1.84
CA TYR A 16 -2.95 -6.37 0.42
C TYR A 16 -3.83 -5.21 -0.06
N ILE A 17 -3.23 -4.27 -0.78
CA ILE A 17 -3.89 -3.07 -1.32
C ILE A 17 -3.63 -3.04 -2.82
N ASP A 18 -4.61 -3.51 -3.60
CA ASP A 18 -4.58 -3.58 -5.05
C ASP A 18 -5.03 -2.26 -5.67
N MET A 19 -4.06 -1.43 -6.04
CA MET A 19 -4.26 -0.21 -6.83
C MET A 19 -3.90 -0.43 -8.31
N SER A 20 -3.63 -1.67 -8.72
CA SER A 20 -3.18 -1.97 -10.07
C SER A 20 -4.28 -1.63 -11.08
N LYS A 21 -3.87 -0.97 -12.17
CA LYS A 21 -4.73 -0.53 -13.28
C LYS A 21 -5.93 0.32 -12.85
N CYS A 22 -5.89 0.92 -11.65
CA CYS A 22 -6.95 1.80 -11.17
C CYS A 22 -6.97 3.09 -11.97
N SER A 23 -8.19 3.52 -12.33
CA SER A 23 -8.50 4.91 -12.64
C SER A 23 -8.38 5.80 -11.39
N ALA A 24 -8.41 7.12 -11.57
CA ALA A 24 -8.38 8.07 -10.45
C ALA A 24 -9.55 7.86 -9.47
N GLU A 25 -10.77 7.64 -9.98
CA GLU A 25 -11.95 7.38 -9.14
C GLU A 25 -11.80 6.10 -8.31
N GLU A 26 -11.37 5.00 -8.95
CA GLU A 26 -11.12 3.75 -8.25
C GLU A 26 -10.03 3.89 -7.20
N MET A 27 -8.99 4.70 -7.49
CA MET A 27 -7.91 4.95 -6.55
C MET A 27 -8.43 5.58 -5.25
N PHE A 28 -9.30 6.60 -5.35
CA PHE A 28 -9.89 7.22 -4.15
C PHE A 28 -10.74 6.23 -3.35
N ALA A 29 -11.49 5.35 -4.01
CA ALA A 29 -12.26 4.31 -3.34
C ALA A 29 -11.36 3.29 -2.62
N VAL A 30 -10.25 2.88 -3.25
CA VAL A 30 -9.27 1.97 -2.64
C VAL A 30 -8.58 2.63 -1.44
N ILE A 31 -8.17 3.90 -1.55
CA ILE A 31 -7.58 4.68 -0.46
C ILE A 31 -8.54 4.77 0.72
N ALA A 32 -9.82 5.07 0.47
CA ALA A 32 -10.83 5.20 1.52
C ALA A 32 -11.03 3.86 2.27
N ASN A 33 -11.16 2.75 1.53
CA ASN A 33 -11.30 1.42 2.13
C ASN A 33 -10.04 1.02 2.94
N ALA A 34 -8.85 1.17 2.36
CA ALA A 34 -7.60 0.86 3.06
C ALA A 34 -7.42 1.71 4.32
N ARG A 35 -7.77 3.00 4.25
CA ARG A 35 -7.74 3.92 5.40
C ARG A 35 -8.64 3.40 6.53
N GLU A 36 -9.87 3.01 6.22
CA GLU A 36 -10.81 2.50 7.21
C GLU A 36 -10.28 1.22 7.87
N ILE A 37 -9.75 0.28 7.07
CA ILE A 37 -9.21 -0.98 7.59
C ILE A 37 -8.00 -0.73 8.49
N ILE A 38 -7.01 0.03 8.01
CA ILE A 38 -5.72 0.26 8.71
C ILE A 38 -5.95 0.98 10.03
N ARG A 39 -6.76 2.05 10.03
CA ARG A 39 -6.92 2.91 11.21
C ARG A 39 -7.85 2.32 12.27
N ASN A 40 -8.56 1.25 11.93
CA ASN A 40 -9.29 0.41 12.88
C ASN A 40 -8.43 -0.74 13.46
N GLN A 41 -7.16 -0.88 13.04
CA GLN A 41 -6.23 -1.81 13.68
C GLN A 41 -5.54 -1.17 14.90
N PRO A 42 -4.98 -1.97 15.81
CA PRO A 42 -4.07 -1.46 16.84
C PRO A 42 -2.88 -0.70 16.22
N GLU A 43 -2.33 0.25 16.97
CA GLU A 43 -1.07 0.89 16.60
C GLU A 43 0.05 -0.15 16.41
N ALA A 44 0.97 0.14 15.49
CA ALA A 44 2.12 -0.70 15.16
C ALA A 44 1.77 -2.19 14.96
N SER A 45 0.72 -2.50 14.19
CA SER A 45 0.27 -3.89 13.95
C SER A 45 0.17 -4.28 12.48
N VAL A 46 0.12 -3.33 11.55
CA VAL A 46 -0.15 -3.59 10.13
C VAL A 46 1.12 -3.75 9.32
N PHE A 47 1.17 -4.81 8.52
CA PHE A 47 2.13 -5.00 7.44
C PHE A 47 1.41 -4.82 6.11
N SER A 48 1.70 -3.77 5.35
CA SER A 48 0.99 -3.49 4.10
C SER A 48 1.81 -3.85 2.86
N LEU A 49 1.13 -4.37 1.85
CA LEU A 49 1.66 -4.59 0.51
C LEU A 49 0.75 -3.86 -0.47
N THR A 50 1.26 -2.82 -1.12
CA THR A 50 0.53 -2.03 -2.11
C THR A 50 1.03 -2.32 -3.51
N ASP A 51 0.14 -2.72 -4.41
CA ASP A 51 0.46 -2.91 -5.83
C ASP A 51 -0.09 -1.73 -6.62
N VAL A 52 0.80 -0.96 -7.26
CA VAL A 52 0.46 0.20 -8.09
C VAL A 52 0.80 -0.03 -9.57
N THR A 53 0.95 -1.29 -9.99
CA THR A 53 1.30 -1.65 -11.37
C THR A 53 0.27 -1.09 -12.35
N ASP A 54 0.75 -0.36 -13.36
CA ASP A 54 -0.08 0.32 -14.38
C ASP A 54 -1.18 1.24 -13.82
N ALA A 55 -1.03 1.72 -12.58
CA ALA A 55 -2.00 2.61 -11.98
C ALA A 55 -1.88 4.04 -12.53
N TRP A 56 -3.01 4.75 -12.61
CA TRP A 56 -3.04 6.14 -13.04
C TRP A 56 -2.79 7.09 -11.86
N PHE A 57 -1.83 8.00 -12.01
CA PHE A 57 -1.48 9.01 -11.02
C PHE A 57 -1.60 10.42 -11.61
N ASP A 58 -2.62 11.14 -11.19
CA ASP A 58 -2.73 12.59 -11.38
C ASP A 58 -2.33 13.33 -10.08
N PRO A 59 -2.23 14.68 -10.09
CA PRO A 59 -1.86 15.44 -8.89
C PRO A 59 -2.79 15.22 -7.69
N GLU A 60 -4.09 15.05 -7.91
CA GLU A 60 -5.07 14.88 -6.82
C GLU A 60 -4.90 13.51 -6.14
N VAL A 61 -4.73 12.46 -6.94
CA VAL A 61 -4.39 11.11 -6.47
C VAL A 61 -3.06 11.14 -5.71
N ILE A 62 -2.07 11.86 -6.21
CA ILE A 62 -0.75 11.98 -5.57
C ILE A 62 -0.90 12.60 -4.17
N ASP A 63 -1.71 13.64 -4.01
CA ASP A 63 -1.90 14.29 -2.72
C ASP A 63 -2.70 13.42 -1.76
N ALA A 64 -3.75 12.74 -2.22
CA ALA A 64 -4.48 11.75 -1.42
C ALA A 64 -3.57 10.60 -0.93
N MET A 65 -2.66 10.12 -1.77
CA MET A 65 -1.68 9.09 -1.39
C MET A 65 -0.70 9.59 -0.31
N LYS A 66 -0.25 10.85 -0.38
CA LYS A 66 0.62 11.43 0.66
C LYS A 66 -0.12 11.53 2.01
N GLU A 67 -1.36 11.98 1.99
CA GLU A 67 -2.20 12.07 3.20
C GLU A 67 -2.48 10.70 3.81
N PHE A 68 -2.78 9.73 2.95
CA PHE A 68 -2.98 8.33 3.32
C PHE A 68 -1.74 7.77 4.03
N VAL A 69 -0.57 7.82 3.36
CA VAL A 69 0.71 7.36 3.92
C VAL A 69 1.08 8.09 5.21
N ALA A 70 0.78 9.39 5.33
CA ALA A 70 1.06 10.15 6.54
C ALA A 70 0.19 9.73 7.73
N GLY A 71 -1.12 9.54 7.49
CA GLY A 71 -2.07 9.17 8.54
C GLY A 71 -1.97 7.71 9.00
N ASP A 72 -1.35 6.85 8.20
CA ASP A 72 -1.22 5.42 8.50
C ASP A 72 0.03 5.09 9.34
N LYS A 73 0.95 6.06 9.49
CA LYS A 73 2.20 5.91 10.26
C LYS A 73 2.05 5.33 11.67
N PRO A 74 1.00 5.65 12.46
CA PRO A 74 0.85 5.08 13.80
C PRO A 74 0.52 3.57 13.77
N TYR A 75 -0.05 3.06 12.69
CA TYR A 75 -0.61 1.72 12.60
C TYR A 75 0.28 0.74 11.85
N VAL A 76 1.04 1.24 10.87
CA VAL A 76 1.84 0.44 9.95
C VAL A 76 3.25 0.22 10.50
N VAL A 77 3.62 -1.05 10.69
CA VAL A 77 4.96 -1.50 11.08
C VAL A 77 5.93 -1.42 9.91
N ALA A 78 5.50 -1.98 8.77
CA ALA A 78 6.29 -2.04 7.55
C ALA A 78 5.37 -2.04 6.33
N ALA A 79 5.82 -1.40 5.26
CA ALA A 79 5.05 -1.25 4.04
C ALA A 79 5.92 -1.46 2.81
N ALA A 80 5.47 -2.37 1.96
CA ALA A 80 6.10 -2.72 0.70
C ALA A 80 5.23 -2.23 -0.46
N VAL A 81 5.86 -1.76 -1.54
CA VAL A 81 5.17 -1.28 -2.73
C VAL A 81 5.77 -1.93 -3.97
N VAL A 82 4.91 -2.38 -4.89
CA VAL A 82 5.28 -3.00 -6.18
C VAL A 82 4.71 -2.16 -7.33
N GLY A 83 5.38 -2.20 -8.49
CA GLY A 83 4.86 -1.57 -9.71
C GLY A 83 5.16 -0.07 -9.83
N VAL A 84 6.10 0.44 -9.03
CA VAL A 84 6.48 1.86 -9.03
C VAL A 84 7.29 2.20 -10.28
N THR A 85 6.80 3.14 -11.08
CA THR A 85 7.54 3.72 -12.21
C THR A 85 8.03 5.14 -11.87
N GLY A 86 8.99 5.67 -12.65
CA GLY A 86 9.81 6.85 -12.29
C GLY A 86 9.08 8.11 -11.79
N ARG A 87 7.82 8.36 -12.18
CA ARG A 87 7.03 9.50 -11.64
C ARG A 87 6.50 9.25 -10.24
N VAL A 88 6.18 7.99 -9.92
CA VAL A 88 5.55 7.61 -8.65
C VAL A 88 6.58 7.38 -7.54
N MET A 89 7.85 7.14 -7.91
CA MET A 89 8.93 6.89 -6.95
C MET A 89 9.16 8.04 -5.96
N LYS A 90 8.87 9.29 -6.35
CA LYS A 90 8.98 10.46 -5.47
C LYS A 90 7.88 10.54 -4.39
N LEU A 91 6.78 9.80 -4.56
CA LEU A 91 5.70 9.74 -3.56
C LEU A 91 6.09 8.89 -2.37
N PHE A 92 6.81 7.80 -2.63
CA PHE A 92 7.11 6.79 -1.65
C PHE A 92 8.39 7.20 -0.90
N GLY A 93 8.23 7.92 0.20
CA GLY A 93 9.34 8.34 1.06
C GLY A 93 10.09 7.15 1.69
N ARG A 94 11.18 7.41 2.44
CA ARG A 94 12.12 6.40 2.98
C ARG A 94 11.52 5.25 3.81
N ARG A 95 10.25 5.34 4.21
CA ARG A 95 9.58 4.30 5.03
C ARG A 95 8.90 3.22 4.20
N LEU A 96 8.78 3.43 2.89
CA LEU A 96 8.18 2.48 1.96
C LEU A 96 9.29 1.82 1.17
N VAL A 97 9.29 0.49 1.15
CA VAL A 97 10.31 -0.29 0.44
C VAL A 97 9.73 -0.76 -0.88
N LEU A 98 10.46 -0.46 -1.96
CA LEU A 98 10.03 -0.73 -3.32
C LEU A 98 10.58 -2.08 -3.78
N PHE A 99 9.74 -2.85 -4.46
CA PHE A 99 10.09 -4.15 -5.02
C PHE A 99 9.62 -4.27 -6.47
N ASP A 100 10.31 -5.13 -7.22
CA ASP A 100 9.93 -5.41 -8.61
C ASP A 100 8.78 -6.42 -8.67
N THR A 101 8.65 -7.31 -7.67
CA THR A 101 7.60 -8.34 -7.63
C THR A 101 6.89 -8.43 -6.29
N ILE A 102 5.65 -8.93 -6.33
CA ILE A 102 4.82 -9.21 -5.15
C ILE A 102 5.50 -10.24 -4.24
N GLU A 103 6.15 -11.25 -4.81
CA GLU A 103 6.87 -12.29 -4.07
C GLU A 103 8.02 -11.69 -3.25
N GLN A 104 8.83 -10.81 -3.83
CA GLN A 104 9.91 -10.14 -3.11
C GLN A 104 9.38 -9.28 -1.96
N ALA A 105 8.28 -8.56 -2.19
CA ALA A 105 7.62 -7.77 -1.15
C ALA A 105 7.10 -8.64 0.00
N LYS A 106 6.46 -9.78 -0.31
CA LYS A 106 5.97 -10.75 0.68
C LYS A 106 7.08 -11.37 1.50
N GLU A 107 8.16 -11.80 0.85
CA GLU A 107 9.35 -12.33 1.51
C GLU A 107 9.93 -11.32 2.51
N TRP A 108 10.12 -10.08 2.05
CA TRP A 108 10.64 -9.02 2.90
C TRP A 108 9.72 -8.69 4.09
N LEU A 109 8.38 -8.70 3.90
CA LEU A 109 7.42 -8.45 4.97
C LEU A 109 7.35 -9.58 6.00
N ALA A 110 7.56 -10.84 5.57
CA ALA A 110 7.58 -11.98 6.47
C ALA A 110 8.75 -11.91 7.47
N ASP A 111 9.89 -11.36 7.03
CA ASP A 111 11.12 -11.24 7.82
C ASP A 111 11.14 -10.03 8.78
N ARG A 112 10.04 -9.28 8.92
CA ARG A 112 9.93 -8.08 9.78
C ARG A 112 9.37 -8.32 11.16
#